data_AF-A0A7K3IWC7-F1
#
_entry.id   AF-A0A7K3IWC7-F1
#
_cell.length_a   1.000
_cell.length_b   1.000
_cell.length_c   1.000
_cell.angle_alpha   90.00
_cell.angle_beta   90.00
_cell.angle_gamma   90.00
#
_symmetry.space_group_name_H-M   'P 1'
#
loop_
_entity.id
_entity.type
_entity.pdbx_description
1 polymer ?
#
loop_
_entity_poly.entity_id
_entity_poly.type
_entity_poly.pdbx_seq_one_letter_code
_entity_poly.pdbx_strand_id
1 'polypeptide(L)'
;MVYKFVVLSDEDESFVREFEFLDSHTLMDFHNMIQEELEFDKSQMASFYLATDNWEKEEEFTLFDMGTGSSTMEVAVLEEIIFRKNQKLLYVFDFFNDRALFVEYTGESK
;
A
#
# COMPACT_ATOMS: atom_id res chain seq x y z
N MET A 1 16.16 6.23 5.45
CA MET A 1 16.37 4.77 5.45
C MET A 1 15.66 4.18 4.24
N VAL A 2 16.01 2.98 3.78
CA VAL A 2 15.31 2.33 2.66
C VAL A 2 14.46 1.19 3.23
N TYR A 3 13.15 1.34 3.15
CA TYR A 3 12.16 0.33 3.53
C TYR A 3 11.96 -0.67 2.40
N LYS A 4 11.75 -1.94 2.77
CA LYS A 4 11.51 -3.05 1.84
C LYS A 4 10.14 -3.65 2.07
N PHE A 5 9.37 -3.75 1.01
CA PHE A 5 8.02 -4.31 1.02
C PHE A 5 7.94 -5.49 0.07
N VAL A 6 7.25 -6.55 0.49
CA VAL A 6 6.81 -7.64 -0.38
C VAL A 6 5.33 -7.45 -0.65
N VAL A 7 4.95 -7.57 -1.92
CA VAL A 7 3.58 -7.43 -2.42
C VAL A 7 3.15 -8.75 -3.05
N LEU A 8 2.02 -9.26 -2.58
CA LEU A 8 1.42 -10.53 -2.99
C LEU A 8 0.00 -10.28 -3.53
N SER A 9 -0.50 -11.24 -4.30
CA SER A 9 -1.90 -11.28 -4.75
C SER A 9 -2.51 -12.61 -4.34
N ASP A 10 -3.76 -12.60 -3.92
CA ASP A 10 -4.55 -13.80 -3.68
C ASP A 10 -5.15 -14.39 -4.98
N GLU A 11 -5.12 -13.63 -6.07
CA GLU A 11 -5.57 -14.07 -7.39
C GLU A 11 -4.54 -14.97 -8.10
N ASP A 12 -3.26 -14.85 -7.73
CA ASP A 12 -2.14 -15.60 -8.31
C ASP A 12 -1.08 -15.91 -7.24
N GLU A 13 -1.01 -17.17 -6.80
CA GLU A 13 -0.02 -17.64 -5.80
C GLU A 13 1.45 -17.49 -6.26
N SER A 14 1.69 -17.32 -7.56
CA SER A 14 3.03 -17.07 -8.11
C SER A 14 3.40 -15.60 -8.14
N PHE A 15 2.45 -14.70 -7.86
CA PHE A 15 2.67 -13.27 -7.87
C PHE A 15 3.42 -12.82 -6.62
N VAL A 16 4.66 -12.38 -6.83
CA VAL A 16 5.48 -11.73 -5.82
C VAL A 16 6.18 -10.53 -6.46
N ARG A 17 6.09 -9.37 -5.81
CA ARG A 17 6.88 -8.18 -6.16
C ARG A 17 7.55 -7.62 -4.92
N GLU A 18 8.76 -7.11 -5.11
CA GLU A 18 9.50 -6.42 -4.06
C GLU A 18 9.57 -4.95 -4.44
N PHE A 19 9.29 -4.07 -3.47
CA PHE A 19 9.43 -2.64 -3.63
C PHE A 19 10.35 -2.07 -2.55
N GLU A 20 11.15 -1.10 -2.95
CA GLU A 20 12.02 -0.34 -2.05
C GLU A 20 11.64 1.14 -2.10
N PHE A 21 11.45 1.74 -0.93
CA PHE A 21 11.13 3.16 -0.80
C PHE A 21 12.01 3.81 0.25
N LEU A 22 12.26 5.11 0.09
CA LEU A 22 12.75 5.90 1.21
C LEU A 22 11.66 5.97 2.28
N ASP A 23 12.05 5.96 3.54
CA ASP A 23 11.17 6.21 4.70
C ASP A 23 10.39 7.53 4.58
N SER A 24 10.97 8.52 3.90
CA SER A 24 10.34 9.81 3.61
C SER A 24 9.35 9.79 2.43
N HIS A 25 9.22 8.68 1.69
CA HIS A 25 8.20 8.58 0.64
C HIS A 25 6.81 8.44 1.24
N THR A 26 5.81 8.76 0.44
CA THR A 26 4.39 8.70 0.80
C THR A 26 3.73 7.44 0.25
N LEU A 27 2.52 7.14 0.72
CA LEU A 27 1.68 6.13 0.08
C LEU A 27 1.30 6.50 -1.36
N MET A 28 1.33 7.79 -1.72
CA MET A 28 1.13 8.23 -3.11
C MET A 28 2.29 7.78 -4.00
N ASP A 29 3.53 7.88 -3.52
CA ASP A 29 4.71 7.37 -4.23
C ASP A 29 4.62 5.85 -4.42
N PHE A 30 4.14 5.14 -3.38
CA PHE A 30 3.91 3.70 -3.46
C PHE A 30 2.83 3.37 -4.49
N HIS A 31 1.66 4.03 -4.44
CA HIS A 31 0.60 3.87 -5.44
C HIS A 31 1.13 4.05 -6.86
N ASN A 32 1.86 5.13 -7.12
CA ASN A 32 2.40 5.42 -8.45
C ASN A 32 3.35 4.33 -8.94
N MET A 33 4.21 3.81 -8.06
CA MET A 33 5.14 2.73 -8.38
C MET A 33 4.43 1.41 -8.66
N ILE A 34 3.38 1.07 -7.90
CA ILE A 34 2.54 -0.11 -8.20
C ILE A 34 1.88 0.03 -9.57
N GLN A 35 1.30 1.20 -9.86
CA GLN A 35 0.65 1.44 -11.14
C GLN A 35 1.61 1.31 -12.32
N GLU A 36 2.84 1.80 -12.17
CA GLU A 36 3.88 1.71 -13.20
C GLU A 36 4.39 0.27 -13.37
N GLU A 37 4.75 -0.42 -12.29
CA GLU A 37 5.28 -1.78 -12.32
C GLU A 37 4.26 -2.81 -12.84
N LEU A 38 2.98 -2.62 -12.53
CA LEU A 38 1.91 -3.55 -12.93
C LEU A 38 1.13 -3.11 -14.18
N GLU A 39 1.53 -1.99 -14.80
CA GLU A 39 0.87 -1.40 -15.97
C GLU A 39 -0.64 -1.18 -15.75
N PHE A 40 -1.03 -0.81 -14.53
CA PHE A 40 -2.43 -0.54 -14.20
C PHE A 40 -2.90 0.80 -14.80
N ASP A 41 -4.22 0.90 -15.00
CA ASP A 41 -4.86 2.13 -15.45
C ASP A 41 -4.91 3.17 -14.32
N LYS A 42 -4.09 4.21 -14.45
CA LYS A 42 -3.96 5.33 -13.49
C LYS A 42 -5.23 6.14 -13.30
N SER A 43 -6.28 5.94 -14.12
CA SER A 43 -7.58 6.58 -13.93
C SER A 43 -8.48 5.86 -12.90
N GLN A 44 -8.12 4.64 -12.50
CA GLN A 44 -8.88 3.88 -11.51
C GLN A 44 -8.62 4.38 -10.08
N MET A 45 -9.64 4.31 -9.24
CA MET A 45 -9.52 4.65 -7.82
C MET A 45 -8.80 3.53 -7.06
N ALA A 46 -8.05 3.91 -6.03
CA ALA A 46 -7.45 2.98 -5.09
C ALA A 46 -7.43 3.56 -3.67
N SER A 47 -7.33 2.67 -2.68
CA SER A 47 -7.08 3.00 -1.28
C SER A 47 -6.03 2.05 -0.70
N PHE A 48 -5.18 2.57 0.18
CA PHE A 48 -4.41 1.74 1.09
C PHE A 48 -5.20 1.59 2.39
N TYR A 49 -5.07 0.44 3.04
CA TYR A 49 -5.53 0.23 4.40
C TYR A 49 -4.38 -0.27 5.25
N LEU A 50 -4.22 0.24 6.47
CA LEU A 50 -3.53 -0.53 7.50
C LEU A 50 -4.30 -1.82 7.74
N ALA A 51 -3.58 -2.91 7.97
CA ALA A 51 -4.19 -4.20 8.19
C ALA A 51 -3.65 -4.88 9.45
N THR A 52 -4.53 -5.63 10.11
CA THR A 52 -4.15 -6.49 11.24
C THR A 52 -3.28 -7.66 10.77
N ASP A 53 -2.73 -8.42 11.72
CA ASP A 53 -1.98 -9.64 11.42
C ASP A 53 -2.82 -10.69 10.64
N ASN A 54 -4.15 -10.59 10.69
CA ASN A 54 -5.10 -11.44 9.96
C ASN A 54 -5.64 -10.79 8.67
N TRP A 55 -5.03 -9.70 8.19
CA TRP A 55 -5.45 -8.97 6.98
C TRP A 55 -6.85 -8.34 7.06
N GLU A 56 -7.29 -7.96 8.26
CA GLU A 56 -8.52 -7.17 8.42
C GLU A 56 -8.20 -5.68 8.23
N LYS A 57 -9.04 -4.96 7.47
CA LYS A 57 -8.88 -3.52 7.17
C LYS A 57 -9.09 -2.68 8.44
N GLU A 58 -8.16 -1.79 8.75
CA GLU A 58 -8.23 -0.82 9.84
C GLU A 58 -8.36 0.62 9.31
N GLU A 59 -7.29 1.39 9.36
CA GLU A 59 -7.26 2.78 8.89
C GLU A 59 -7.15 2.85 7.37
N GLU A 60 -7.94 3.71 6.73
CA GLU A 60 -7.95 3.93 5.28
C GLU A 60 -7.15 5.18 4.89
N PHE A 61 -6.36 5.05 3.82
CA PHE A 61 -5.72 6.15 3.10
C PHE A 61 -6.24 6.23 1.67
N THR A 62 -7.02 7.27 1.37
CA THR A 62 -7.68 7.42 0.06
C THR A 62 -6.75 8.08 -0.96
N LEU A 63 -6.92 7.76 -2.25
CA LEU A 63 -6.13 8.37 -3.33
C LEU A 63 -6.28 9.90 -3.39
N PHE A 64 -7.48 10.40 -3.13
CA PHE A 64 -7.81 11.82 -3.05
C PHE A 64 -8.74 12.07 -1.87
N ASP A 65 -8.83 13.32 -1.42
CA ASP A 65 -9.72 13.70 -0.32
C ASP A 65 -11.18 13.51 -0.74
N MET A 66 -11.87 12.60 -0.05
CA MET A 66 -13.29 12.27 -0.27
C MET A 66 -14.22 13.10 0.64
N GLY A 67 -13.70 14.00 1.47
CA GLY A 67 -14.47 14.76 2.45
C GLY A 67 -15.00 13.92 3.61
N THR A 68 -14.50 12.69 3.78
CA THR A 68 -14.90 11.74 4.82
C THR A 68 -14.07 11.86 6.11
N GLY A 69 -13.03 12.71 6.10
CA GLY A 69 -12.07 12.84 7.19
C GLY A 69 -10.99 11.76 7.20
N SER A 70 -10.95 10.88 6.20
CA SER A 70 -9.85 9.93 5.98
C SER A 70 -8.59 10.69 5.55
N SER A 71 -7.42 10.24 6.00
CA SER A 71 -6.13 10.73 5.51
C SER A 71 -5.95 10.35 4.04
N THR A 72 -5.25 11.18 3.27
CA THR A 72 -4.94 10.85 1.87
C THR A 72 -3.58 10.19 1.74
N MET A 73 -3.38 9.45 0.64
CA MET A 73 -2.08 8.87 0.30
C MET A 73 -0.96 9.90 0.16
N GLU A 74 -1.29 11.14 -0.21
CA GLU A 74 -0.34 12.24 -0.42
C GLU A 74 0.31 12.72 0.89
N VAL A 75 -0.41 12.64 2.02
CA VAL A 75 0.08 13.10 3.33
C VAL A 75 0.58 11.96 4.22
N ALA A 76 0.27 10.71 3.87
CA ALA A 76 0.67 9.54 4.64
C ALA A 76 2.11 9.14 4.30
N VAL A 77 3.07 9.61 5.10
CA VAL A 77 4.50 9.28 4.97
C VAL A 77 4.78 7.88 5.53
N LEU A 78 5.62 7.10 4.86
CA LEU A 78 5.91 5.71 5.24
C LEU A 78 6.47 5.61 6.67
N GLU A 79 7.37 6.51 7.09
CA GLU A 79 7.91 6.51 8.45
C GLU A 79 6.85 6.75 9.53
N GLU A 80 5.74 7.40 9.19
CA GLU A 80 4.64 7.71 10.11
C GLU A 80 3.61 6.58 10.23
N ILE A 81 3.62 5.61 9.31
CA ILE A 81 2.64 4.51 9.28
C ILE A 81 3.27 3.13 9.52
N ILE A 82 4.58 2.97 9.30
CA ILE A 82 5.31 1.72 9.51
C ILE A 82 5.96 1.73 10.90
N PHE A 83 5.25 1.18 11.89
CA PHE A 83 5.69 1.20 13.29
C PHE A 83 6.49 -0.03 13.73
N ARG A 84 6.39 -1.13 12.97
CA ARG A 84 6.96 -2.42 13.35
C ARG A 84 7.30 -3.28 12.13
N LYS A 85 8.22 -4.21 12.33
CA LYS A 85 8.47 -5.28 11.36
C LYS A 85 7.18 -6.09 11.13
N ASN A 86 6.97 -6.53 9.89
CA ASN A 86 5.77 -7.23 9.45
C ASN A 86 4.49 -6.37 9.52
N GLN A 87 4.61 -5.04 9.50
CA GLN A 87 3.44 -4.17 9.30
C GLN A 87 2.77 -4.54 7.98
N LYS A 88 1.45 -4.75 8.01
CA LYS A 88 0.64 -5.16 6.87
C LYS A 88 -0.20 -4.00 6.36
N LEU A 89 -0.33 -3.93 5.04
CA LEU A 89 -1.25 -3.04 4.36
C LEU A 89 -2.00 -3.79 3.25
N LEU A 90 -3.21 -3.34 2.94
CA LEU A 90 -3.96 -3.78 1.78
C LEU A 90 -4.03 -2.63 0.77
N TYR A 91 -3.64 -2.89 -0.47
CA TYR A 91 -3.80 -1.95 -1.57
C TYR A 91 -5.01 -2.38 -2.41
N VAL A 92 -6.17 -1.77 -2.14
CA VAL A 92 -7.42 -2.05 -2.84
C VAL A 92 -7.48 -1.20 -4.10
N PHE A 93 -7.53 -1.85 -5.26
CA PHE A 93 -7.55 -1.18 -6.57
C PHE A 93 -8.81 -1.48 -7.39
N ASP A 94 -9.71 -2.32 -6.87
CA ASP A 94 -11.04 -2.57 -7.41
C ASP A 94 -12.03 -2.81 -6.27
N PHE A 95 -12.73 -1.74 -5.87
CA PHE A 95 -13.69 -1.78 -4.77
C PHE A 95 -14.96 -2.58 -5.09
N PHE A 96 -15.31 -2.73 -6.37
CA PHE A 96 -16.53 -3.44 -6.77
C PHE A 96 -16.35 -4.96 -6.64
N ASN A 97 -15.14 -5.44 -6.92
CA ASN A 97 -14.78 -6.85 -6.84
C ASN A 97 -13.92 -7.18 -5.60
N ASP A 98 -13.70 -6.20 -4.72
CA ASP A 98 -12.85 -6.28 -3.51
C ASP A 98 -11.45 -6.84 -3.80
N ARG A 99 -10.85 -6.46 -4.92
CA ARG A 99 -9.51 -6.91 -5.31
C ARG A 99 -8.46 -6.06 -4.64
N ALA A 100 -7.49 -6.73 -4.03
CA ALA A 100 -6.43 -6.09 -3.29
C ALA A 100 -5.08 -6.76 -3.52
N LEU A 101 -4.02 -5.98 -3.36
CA LEU A 101 -2.67 -6.51 -3.16
C LEU A 101 -2.34 -6.51 -1.66
N PHE A 102 -1.67 -7.56 -1.24
CA PHE A 102 -1.27 -7.79 0.14
C PHE A 102 0.17 -7.31 0.31
N VAL A 103 0.36 -6.26 1.09
CA VAL A 103 1.65 -5.59 1.26
C VAL A 103 2.19 -5.87 2.65
N GLU A 104 3.41 -6.38 2.75
CA GLU A 104 4.09 -6.63 4.02
C GLU A 104 5.44 -5.91 4.06
N TYR A 105 5.66 -5.10 5.09
CA TYR A 105 6.96 -4.51 5.39
C TYR A 105 7.90 -5.57 5.97
N THR A 106 8.98 -5.87 5.26
CA THR A 106 9.90 -6.98 5.59
C THR A 106 11.18 -6.52 6.30
N GLY A 107 11.49 -5.24 6.25
CA GLY A 107 12.63 -4.64 6.94
C GLY A 107 13.18 -3.42 6.23
N GLU A 108 14.37 -2.99 6.65
CA GLU A 108 15.01 -1.77 6.18
C GLU A 108 16.53 -1.89 6.11
N SER A 109 17.12 -1.11 5.22
CA SER A 109 18.57 -0.90 5.14
C SER A 109 18.94 0.57 5.39
N LYS A 110 20.16 0.80 5.87
CA LYS A 110 20.72 2.13 6.08
C LYS A 110 21.06 2.81 4.77
#